data_AF-A0A7N2MSN1-F1
#
_entry.id   AF-A0A7N2MSN1-F1
#
_cell.length_a   1.000
_cell.length_b   1.000
_cell.length_c   1.000
_cell.angle_alpha   90.00
_cell.angle_beta   90.00
_cell.angle_gamma   90.00
#
_symmetry.space_group_name_H-M   'P 1'
#
loop_
_entity.id
_entity.type
_entity.pdbx_description
1 polymer ?
#
loop_
_entity_poly.entity_id
_entity_poly.type
_entity_poly.pdbx_seq_one_letter_code
_entity_poly.pdbx_strand_id
1 'polypeptide(L)'
;MPDEHPDPSKCSRIQSEEIDHDPGSHILGISNGVQSDIDCLKSIKHSLEDPYGYLNTSWNFNNNTEGFICKFTGVKCWHPNENKVLNLRLSDMGVKGRFPQGIKNCTSLTGLDLSNNELSGPQVVLRAFSDADSAGDPTDRRSTTASENARSTRGD
;
A
#
# COMPACT_ATOMS: atom_id res chain seq x y z
N MET A 1 37.04 0.28 9.39
CA MET A 1 36.22 1.51 9.39
C MET A 1 34.78 1.04 9.50
N PRO A 2 34.04 1.38 10.56
CA PRO A 2 32.66 0.91 10.70
C PRO A 2 31.73 1.79 9.86
N ASP A 3 30.97 1.14 8.98
CA ASP A 3 29.87 1.73 8.21
C ASP A 3 28.76 2.24 9.14
N GLU A 4 28.64 3.55 9.31
CA GLU A 4 27.48 4.19 9.93
C GLU A 4 26.29 4.11 8.98
N HIS A 5 25.37 3.18 9.26
CA HIS A 5 24.01 3.25 8.72
C HIS A 5 23.32 4.53 9.23
N PRO A 6 22.62 5.28 8.36
CA PRO A 6 21.89 6.47 8.80
C PRO A 6 20.74 6.06 9.74
N ASP A 7 20.85 6.47 11.00
CA ASP A 7 19.83 6.27 12.04
C ASP A 7 18.55 7.09 11.70
N PRO A 8 17.40 6.43 11.50
CA PRO A 8 16.13 7.10 11.19
C PRO A 8 15.60 7.99 12.34
N SER A 9 16.23 7.95 13.51
CA SER A 9 15.88 8.78 14.67
C SER A 9 16.42 10.23 14.59
N LYS A 10 17.25 10.54 13.59
CA LYS A 10 17.89 11.86 13.40
C LYS A 10 17.26 12.73 12.31
N CYS A 11 16.01 12.50 11.93
CA CYS A 11 15.27 13.48 11.13
C CYS A 11 14.93 14.70 11.98
N SER A 12 15.84 15.66 12.07
CA SER A 12 15.60 16.97 12.67
C SER A 12 14.51 17.69 11.88
N ARG A 13 13.34 17.81 12.52
CA ARG A 13 12.16 18.56 12.06
C ARG A 13 12.56 20.00 11.77
N ILE A 14 12.47 20.45 10.52
CA ILE A 14 12.59 21.87 10.20
C ILE A 14 11.40 22.58 10.82
N GLN A 15 11.69 23.46 11.78
CA GLN A 15 10.76 24.40 12.39
C GLN A 15 10.30 25.41 11.33
N SER A 16 8.99 25.55 11.18
CA SER A 16 8.40 26.76 10.63
C SER A 16 7.21 27.13 11.52
N GLU A 17 7.56 27.99 12.48
CA GLU A 17 6.79 29.04 13.15
C GLU A 17 5.61 28.71 14.09
N GLU A 18 5.79 29.20 15.32
CA GLU A 18 4.91 29.28 16.49
C GLU A 18 3.51 29.85 16.22
N ILE A 19 2.50 29.26 16.89
CA ILE A 19 1.47 30.01 17.62
C ILE A 19 1.31 29.35 19.00
N ASP A 20 1.39 30.20 20.02
CA ASP A 20 1.47 29.94 21.46
C ASP A 20 0.40 29.04 22.11
N HIS A 21 0.86 28.42 23.20
CA HIS A 21 0.17 27.79 24.34
C HIS A 21 -1.35 27.98 24.50
N ASP A 22 -2.09 26.86 24.49
CA ASP A 22 -3.31 26.67 25.27
C ASP A 22 -3.29 25.29 25.98
N PRO A 23 -3.37 25.21 27.32
CA PRO A 23 -3.35 23.94 28.05
C PRO A 23 -4.76 23.35 28.09
N GLY A 24 -5.25 22.84 26.96
CA GLY A 24 -6.64 22.37 26.92
C GLY A 24 -7.16 21.81 25.61
N SER A 25 -6.38 21.11 24.78
CA SER A 25 -6.97 20.45 23.60
C SER A 25 -6.23 19.20 23.14
N HIS A 26 -6.95 18.09 23.13
CA HIS A 26 -6.65 16.86 22.40
C HIS A 26 -6.58 17.18 20.88
N ILE A 27 -5.41 17.53 20.36
CA ILE A 27 -5.16 17.49 18.91
C ILE A 27 -3.90 16.66 18.69
N LEU A 28 -4.13 15.37 18.40
CA LEU A 28 -3.11 14.55 17.76
C LEU A 28 -2.78 15.22 16.43
N GLY A 29 -1.57 15.78 16.34
CA GLY A 29 -1.08 16.38 15.11
C GLY A 29 -1.00 15.33 14.02
N ILE A 30 -2.08 15.20 13.25
CA ILE A 30 -2.07 14.45 12.00
C ILE A 30 -1.13 15.22 11.09
N SER A 31 0.05 14.66 10.81
CA SER A 31 0.96 15.26 9.84
C SER A 31 0.20 15.50 8.54
N ASN A 32 0.38 16.67 7.92
CA ASN A 32 -0.32 17.02 6.67
C ASN A 32 -0.16 15.93 5.58
N GLY A 33 0.95 15.18 5.62
CA GLY A 33 1.18 14.00 4.79
C GLY A 33 0.16 12.88 5.02
N VAL A 34 -0.09 12.49 6.28
CA VAL A 34 -1.09 11.47 6.62
C VAL A 34 -2.49 11.85 6.13
N GLN A 35 -2.88 13.11 6.33
CA GLN A 35 -4.19 13.57 5.86
C GLN A 35 -4.28 13.53 4.33
N SER A 36 -3.19 13.89 3.64
CA SER A 36 -3.14 13.85 2.17
C SER A 36 -3.29 12.43 1.60
N ASP A 37 -2.71 11.42 2.24
CA ASP A 37 -2.84 10.01 1.87
C ASP A 37 -4.28 9.49 2.09
N ILE A 38 -4.93 9.88 3.20
CA ILE A 38 -6.33 9.54 3.45
C ILE A 38 -7.23 10.14 2.35
N ASP A 39 -7.02 11.41 2.00
CA ASP A 39 -7.82 12.10 0.99
C ASP A 39 -7.54 11.58 -0.43
N CYS A 40 -6.30 11.14 -0.70
CA CYS A 40 -5.95 10.42 -1.91
C CYS A 40 -6.81 9.17 -2.10
N LEU A 41 -6.86 8.29 -1.08
CA LEU A 41 -7.66 7.07 -1.13
C LEU A 41 -9.17 7.37 -1.22
N LYS A 42 -9.68 8.38 -0.52
CA LYS A 42 -11.09 8.79 -0.69
C LYS A 42 -11.40 9.21 -2.13
N SER A 43 -10.51 10.00 -2.74
CA SER A 43 -10.66 10.43 -4.13
C SER A 43 -10.64 9.26 -5.11
N ILE A 44 -9.79 8.26 -4.87
CA ILE A 44 -9.74 7.04 -5.67
C ILE A 44 -11.06 6.28 -5.55
N LYS A 45 -11.54 6.03 -4.32
CA LYS A 45 -12.82 5.33 -4.10
C LYS A 45 -14.00 6.05 -4.76
N HIS A 46 -14.04 7.37 -4.73
CA HIS A 46 -15.11 8.14 -5.39
C HIS A 46 -15.03 8.15 -6.92
N SER A 47 -13.84 7.98 -7.49
CA SER A 47 -13.64 8.00 -8.95
C SER A 47 -13.92 6.65 -9.61
N LEU A 48 -13.86 5.57 -8.82
CA LEU A 48 -13.99 4.19 -9.28
C LEU A 48 -15.38 3.65 -8.96
N GLU A 49 -16.02 3.07 -9.97
CA GLU A 49 -17.14 2.17 -9.77
C GLU A 49 -16.58 0.79 -9.40
N ASP A 50 -17.15 0.19 -8.35
CA ASP A 50 -16.71 -1.09 -7.79
C ASP A 50 -17.87 -2.10 -7.82
N PRO A 51 -18.16 -2.73 -8.97
CA PRO A 51 -19.32 -3.61 -9.15
C PRO A 51 -19.28 -4.85 -8.27
N TYR A 52 -18.08 -5.30 -7.90
CA TYR A 52 -17.85 -6.52 -7.12
C TYR A 52 -17.65 -6.24 -5.63
N GLY A 53 -17.58 -4.97 -5.21
CA GLY A 53 -17.56 -4.57 -3.81
C GLY A 53 -16.20 -4.73 -3.10
N TYR A 54 -15.09 -4.91 -3.84
CA TYR A 54 -13.76 -5.08 -3.25
C TYR A 54 -13.30 -3.86 -2.43
N LEU A 55 -13.55 -2.65 -2.95
CA LEU A 55 -13.23 -1.39 -2.28
C LEU A 55 -14.30 -1.03 -1.25
N ASN A 56 -15.57 -1.24 -1.59
CA ASN A 56 -16.69 -0.84 -0.73
C ASN A 56 -16.73 -1.59 0.60
N THR A 57 -16.38 -2.87 0.61
CA THR A 57 -16.35 -3.70 1.82
C THR A 57 -15.11 -3.46 2.68
N SER A 58 -13.97 -3.12 2.06
CA SER A 58 -12.68 -3.03 2.74
C SER A 58 -12.30 -1.60 3.16
N TRP A 59 -12.56 -0.60 2.31
CA TRP A 59 -12.12 0.78 2.52
C TRP A 59 -13.10 1.52 3.43
N ASN A 60 -12.90 1.35 4.74
CA ASN A 60 -13.69 1.97 5.79
C ASN A 60 -13.04 3.25 6.33
N PHE A 61 -13.48 4.40 5.82
CA PHE A 61 -13.02 5.72 6.24
C PHE A 61 -13.65 6.25 7.53
N ASN A 62 -14.55 5.50 8.17
CA ASN A 62 -15.11 5.86 9.48
C ASN A 62 -14.17 5.44 10.64
N ASN A 63 -13.10 4.70 10.35
CA ASN A 63 -12.07 4.36 11.32
C ASN A 63 -11.02 5.48 11.37
N ASN A 64 -10.64 5.91 12.57
CA ASN A 64 -9.63 6.95 12.83
C ASN A 64 -8.41 6.42 13.60
N THR A 65 -8.27 5.10 13.74
CA THR A 65 -7.11 4.47 14.37
C THR A 65 -5.86 4.66 13.52
N GLU A 66 -4.70 4.83 14.13
CA GLU A 66 -3.44 4.89 13.39
C GLU A 66 -3.23 3.66 12.49
N GLY A 67 -2.81 3.88 11.24
CA GLY A 67 -2.58 2.81 10.26
C GLY A 67 -3.85 2.13 9.71
N PHE A 68 -5.06 2.64 9.98
CA PHE A 68 -6.29 1.97 9.53
C PHE A 68 -6.37 1.79 8.02
N ILE A 69 -5.82 2.73 7.23
CA ILE A 69 -5.82 2.63 5.76
C ILE A 69 -4.90 1.51 5.25
N CYS A 70 -3.91 1.09 6.07
CA CYS A 70 -2.97 0.02 5.72
C CYS A 70 -3.62 -1.37 5.74
N LYS A 71 -4.84 -1.46 6.30
CA LYS A 71 -5.66 -2.67 6.31
C LYS A 71 -6.57 -2.76 5.09
N PHE A 72 -6.60 -1.73 4.26
CA PHE A 72 -7.43 -1.70 3.07
C PHE A 72 -6.88 -2.66 2.02
N THR A 73 -7.80 -3.29 1.30
CA THR A 73 -7.48 -4.19 0.20
C THR A 73 -6.67 -3.42 -0.85
N GLY A 74 -5.51 -3.96 -1.21
CA GLY A 74 -4.62 -3.40 -2.21
C GLY A 74 -3.72 -2.26 -1.72
N VAL A 75 -3.79 -1.84 -0.46
CA VAL A 75 -2.96 -0.76 0.09
C VAL A 75 -1.76 -1.36 0.85
N LYS A 76 -0.54 -0.93 0.49
CA LYS A 76 0.67 -1.19 1.27
C LYS A 76 1.21 0.14 1.79
N CYS A 77 1.31 0.26 3.11
CA CYS A 77 1.88 1.44 3.74
C CYS A 77 3.39 1.34 3.91
N TRP A 78 4.03 2.48 4.18
CA TRP A 78 5.42 2.54 4.63
C TRP A 78 5.63 1.78 5.94
N HIS A 79 4.73 1.97 6.91
CA HIS A 79 4.71 1.26 8.18
C HIS A 79 3.25 0.89 8.53
N PRO A 80 2.97 -0.28 9.15
CA PRO A 80 1.60 -0.74 9.43
C PRO A 80 0.81 0.18 10.36
N ASN A 81 1.50 0.96 11.19
CA ASN A 81 0.91 1.91 12.11
C ASN A 81 1.07 3.37 11.63
N GLU A 82 1.25 3.60 10.32
CA GLU A 82 1.35 4.95 9.78
C GLU A 82 0.46 5.05 8.55
N ASN A 83 -0.45 6.01 8.52
CA ASN A 83 -1.38 6.25 7.41
C ASN A 83 -0.66 6.91 6.22
N LYS A 84 0.33 6.21 5.65
CA LYS A 84 1.20 6.70 4.59
C LYS A 84 1.30 5.63 3.50
N VAL A 85 0.70 5.89 2.34
CA VAL A 85 0.60 4.91 1.26
C VAL A 85 1.90 4.85 0.49
N LEU A 86 2.46 3.65 0.38
CA LEU A 86 3.66 3.38 -0.39
C LEU A 86 3.31 2.73 -1.74
N ASN A 87 2.44 1.70 -1.73
CA ASN A 87 1.97 1.05 -2.95
C ASN A 87 0.44 0.88 -2.95
N LEU A 88 -0.16 0.98 -4.12
CA LEU A 88 -1.57 0.70 -4.38
C LEU A 88 -1.72 -0.31 -5.52
N ARG A 89 -2.27 -1.49 -5.23
CA ARG A 89 -2.50 -2.58 -6.18
C ARG A 89 -3.96 -2.97 -6.21
N LEU A 90 -4.67 -2.56 -7.25
CA LEU A 90 -6.08 -2.85 -7.49
C LEU A 90 -6.27 -3.59 -8.83
N SER A 91 -5.25 -4.34 -9.27
CA SER A 91 -5.30 -5.12 -10.51
C SER A 91 -6.42 -6.17 -10.47
N ASP A 92 -7.04 -6.44 -11.62
CA ASP A 92 -8.03 -7.51 -11.80
C ASP A 92 -9.27 -7.43 -10.87
N MET A 93 -9.59 -6.24 -10.34
CA MET A 93 -10.75 -6.05 -9.46
C MET A 93 -12.04 -5.73 -10.21
N GLY A 94 -11.97 -5.57 -11.54
CA GLY A 94 -13.11 -5.21 -12.38
C GLY A 94 -13.66 -3.81 -12.09
N VAL A 95 -12.84 -2.94 -11.48
CA VAL A 95 -13.23 -1.55 -11.21
C VAL A 95 -13.34 -0.76 -12.51
N LYS A 96 -14.27 0.18 -12.56
CA LYS A 96 -14.59 0.95 -13.77
C LYS A 96 -14.55 2.44 -13.49
N GLY A 97 -14.55 3.25 -14.55
CA GLY A 97 -14.70 4.70 -14.44
C GLY A 97 -13.50 5.47 -15.00
N ARG A 98 -13.22 6.65 -14.47
CA ARG A 98 -12.12 7.50 -14.94
C ARG A 98 -10.87 7.26 -14.10
N PHE A 99 -9.70 7.40 -14.73
CA PHE A 99 -8.43 7.34 -13.99
C PHE A 99 -8.42 8.35 -12.82
N PRO A 100 -8.22 7.90 -11.57
CA PRO A 100 -8.37 8.76 -10.40
C PRO A 100 -7.24 9.78 -10.30
N GLN A 101 -7.56 11.05 -10.57
CA GLN A 101 -6.59 12.15 -10.50
C GLN A 101 -6.08 12.43 -9.07
N GLY A 102 -6.83 11.96 -8.06
CA GLY A 102 -6.47 12.07 -6.65
C GLY A 102 -5.19 11.32 -6.25
N ILE A 103 -4.70 10.40 -7.11
CA ILE A 103 -3.42 9.69 -6.91
C ILE A 103 -2.26 10.66 -6.64
N LYS A 104 -2.30 11.87 -7.22
CA LYS A 104 -1.29 12.91 -6.98
C LYS A 104 -1.14 13.33 -5.52
N ASN A 105 -2.17 13.09 -4.69
CA ASN A 105 -2.15 13.43 -3.27
C ASN A 105 -1.46 12.35 -2.43
N CYS A 106 -1.29 11.13 -2.96
CA CYS A 106 -0.48 10.09 -2.34
C CYS A 106 1.01 10.42 -2.61
N THR A 107 1.56 11.40 -1.91
CA THR A 107 2.90 11.94 -2.18
C THR A 107 4.04 10.94 -1.98
N SER A 108 3.79 9.89 -1.19
CA SER A 108 4.75 8.82 -0.91
C SER A 108 4.55 7.57 -1.78
N LEU A 109 3.60 7.61 -2.74
CA LEU A 109 3.31 6.48 -3.60
C LEU A 109 4.47 6.21 -4.55
N THR A 110 5.02 5.01 -4.46
CA THR A 110 6.09 4.51 -5.32
C THR A 110 5.62 3.40 -6.27
N GLY A 111 4.53 2.72 -5.93
CA GLY A 111 3.93 1.67 -6.75
C GLY A 111 2.44 1.87 -6.99
N LEU A 112 2.02 1.81 -8.25
CA LEU A 112 0.61 1.84 -8.66
C LEU A 112 0.34 0.75 -9.69
N ASP A 113 -0.59 -0.14 -9.37
CA ASP A 113 -1.08 -1.15 -10.28
C ASP A 113 -2.61 -1.08 -10.34
N LEU A 114 -3.13 -0.65 -11.49
CA LEU A 114 -4.56 -0.63 -11.82
C LEU A 114 -4.85 -1.47 -13.08
N SER A 115 -3.94 -2.39 -13.42
CA SER A 115 -4.03 -3.21 -14.63
C SER A 115 -5.28 -4.09 -14.64
N ASN A 116 -5.70 -4.53 -15.83
CA ASN A 116 -6.84 -5.44 -16.02
C ASN A 116 -8.16 -4.91 -15.41
N ASN A 117 -8.41 -3.61 -15.54
CA ASN A 117 -9.63 -2.92 -15.13
C ASN A 117 -10.22 -2.09 -16.28
N GLU A 118 -11.48 -1.68 -16.15
CA GLU A 118 -12.20 -0.92 -17.18
C GLU A 118 -12.09 0.60 -16.95
N LEU A 119 -10.86 1.11 -16.91
CA LEU A 119 -10.57 2.53 -16.70
C LEU A 119 -10.50 3.32 -18.00
N SER A 120 -10.99 4.56 -17.96
CA SER A 120 -11.07 5.48 -19.10
C SER A 120 -10.39 6.81 -18.83
N GLY A 121 -10.04 7.52 -19.91
CA GLY A 121 -9.43 8.85 -19.86
C GLY A 121 -7.90 8.85 -19.78
N PRO A 122 -7.28 10.04 -19.72
CA PRO A 122 -5.82 10.17 -19.73
C PRO A 122 -5.25 9.61 -18.42
N GLN A 123 -4.47 8.54 -18.54
CA GLN A 123 -3.62 8.06 -17.47
C GLN A 123 -2.52 9.10 -17.24
N VAL A 124 -2.64 9.88 -16.18
CA VAL A 124 -1.49 10.63 -15.64
C VAL A 124 -0.65 9.61 -14.88
N VAL A 125 0.22 8.94 -15.64
CA VAL A 125 1.13 7.93 -15.11
C VAL A 125 2.17 8.62 -14.25
N LEU A 126 2.07 8.46 -12.92
CA LEU A 126 3.27 8.45 -12.08
C LEU A 126 4.01 7.16 -12.45
N ARG A 127 5.25 7.29 -12.91
CA ARG A 127 6.07 6.14 -13.33
C ARG A 127 6.15 5.13 -12.18
N ALA A 128 5.64 3.93 -12.38
CA ALA A 128 6.02 2.75 -11.61
C ALA A 128 6.68 1.79 -12.61
N PHE A 129 7.97 1.48 -12.40
CA PHE A 129 8.67 0.49 -13.19
C PHE A 129 8.67 -0.86 -12.47
N SER A 130 8.30 -1.88 -13.25
CA SER A 130 8.93 -3.20 -13.38
C SER A 130 9.12 -4.05 -12.12
N ASP A 131 8.33 -5.13 -12.07
CA ASP A 131 8.61 -6.45 -11.47
C ASP A 131 10.03 -6.63 -10.87
N ALA A 132 10.18 -6.36 -9.58
CA ALA A 132 11.22 -6.94 -8.73
C ALA A 132 10.94 -6.69 -7.24
N ASP A 133 9.78 -7.12 -6.75
CA ASP A 133 9.63 -7.42 -5.32
C ASP A 133 8.65 -8.57 -5.12
N SER A 134 8.87 -9.63 -5.90
CA SER A 134 8.54 -10.98 -5.46
C SER A 134 9.54 -11.34 -4.37
N ALA A 135 9.30 -10.84 -3.15
CA ALA A 135 9.54 -11.70 -2.00
C ALA A 135 8.65 -12.94 -2.22
N GLY A 136 9.24 -13.98 -2.82
CA GLY A 136 8.60 -15.27 -2.95
C GLY A 136 8.10 -15.69 -1.57
N ASP A 137 6.82 -16.03 -1.50
CA ASP A 137 6.25 -16.76 -0.39
C ASP A 137 7.10 -18.03 -0.14
N PRO A 138 7.73 -18.21 1.03
CA PRO A 138 8.55 -19.40 1.28
C PRO A 138 7.73 -20.68 1.52
N THR A 139 6.41 -20.67 1.35
CA THR A 139 5.58 -21.83 1.75
C THR A 139 5.07 -22.74 0.65
N ASP A 140 5.25 -22.44 -0.64
CA ASP A 140 4.88 -23.41 -1.68
C ASP A 140 6.03 -24.36 -2.05
N ARG A 141 6.46 -25.18 -1.08
CA ARG A 141 7.08 -26.48 -1.42
C ARG A 141 5.96 -27.39 -1.92
N ARG A 142 5.69 -27.28 -3.21
CA ARG A 142 4.85 -28.22 -3.94
C ARG A 142 5.41 -29.63 -3.77
N SER A 143 4.70 -30.42 -2.96
CA SER A 143 4.80 -31.88 -2.93
C SER A 143 4.53 -32.42 -4.34
N THR A 144 5.58 -32.71 -5.10
CA THR A 144 5.47 -33.63 -6.24
C THR A 144 5.52 -35.04 -5.69
N THR A 145 4.36 -35.66 -5.53
CA THR A 145 4.24 -37.11 -5.50
C THR A 145 4.60 -37.66 -6.87
N ALA A 146 5.72 -38.37 -6.96
CA ALA A 146 5.95 -39.35 -8.02
C ALA A 146 6.61 -40.57 -7.39
N SER A 147 5.86 -41.67 -7.48
CA SER A 147 6.19 -43.02 -7.07
C SER A 147 7.41 -43.52 -7.85
N GLU A 148 8.51 -43.83 -7.17
CA GLU A 148 9.56 -44.70 -7.71
C GLU A 148 9.69 -45.96 -6.84
N ASN A 149 9.56 -47.09 -7.54
CA ASN A 149 9.48 -48.44 -7.02
C ASN A 149 10.69 -48.80 -6.14
N ALA A 150 10.43 -49.28 -4.94
CA ALA A 150 11.35 -50.14 -4.22
C ALA A 150 11.21 -51.58 -4.76
N ARG A 151 12.30 -52.15 -5.28
CA ARG A 151 12.94 -53.37 -4.72
C ARG A 151 14.08 -53.87 -5.61
N SER A 152 15.28 -53.46 -5.20
CA SER A 152 16.52 -54.23 -5.02
C SER A 152 16.69 -55.55 -5.78
N THR A 153 17.74 -55.58 -6.60
CA THR A 153 18.38 -56.79 -7.12
C THR A 153 19.57 -57.20 -6.23
N ARG A 154 19.78 -58.53 -6.10
CA ARG A 154 21.03 -59.27 -5.81
C ARG A 154 21.52 -59.44 -4.35
N GLY A 155 21.81 -60.71 -4.00
CA GLY A 155 22.70 -61.13 -2.92
C GLY A 155 22.50 -62.59 -2.50
N ASP A 156 23.31 -63.49 -3.07
CA ASP A 156 23.72 -64.86 -2.67
C ASP A 156 22.70 -66.03 -2.57
#